data_AF-A0A100WTI1-F1
#
_entry.id   AF-A0A100WTI1-F1
#
_cell.length_a   1.000
_cell.length_b   1.000
_cell.length_c   1.000
_cell.angle_alpha   90.00
_cell.angle_beta   90.00
_cell.angle_gamma   90.00
#
_symmetry.space_group_name_H-M   'P 1'
#
loop_
_entity.id
_entity.type
_entity.pdbx_description
1 polymer ?
#
loop_
_entity_poly.entity_id
_entity_poly.type
_entity_poly.pdbx_seq_one_letter_code
_entity_poly.pdbx_strand_id
1 'polypeptide(L)'
;MGLGRAYSVAVRAVDGVIVEIEADITSGLPGVHLVGLPDTALQESRDRVRAAVTNCGNEWPMSRLTLALSPATLRKVGSVYDVALAAAVLSAHTKTAWARLEKSVLLGELALDGRIRPVHGVLPAVLAAKQEGWPLVVIPVDNLAEASLVDGIEVCGVRTLRQLQAWLDGKGDLVARVAAPGCAPEPTADLADVVGQAQARYALEVAAAGMGNSGRSNLLNRSRLQGVIASAPIQPRLTVRIFYRRFLTSTPRRLLVRVRWLSGSGASCLKPEVIEPGRSTAGSGTNMSIRALLPRAHCHPARGS
;
A
#
# COMPACT_ATOMS: atom_id res chain seq x y z
N MET A 1 26.07 -25.93 14.58
CA MET A 1 25.73 -24.52 14.84
C MET A 1 24.24 -24.35 14.59
N GLY A 2 23.52 -23.65 15.46
CA GLY A 2 22.10 -23.36 15.26
C GLY A 2 21.97 -22.06 14.47
N LEU A 3 22.23 -22.12 13.15
CA LEU A 3 22.05 -20.98 12.24
C LEU A 3 20.75 -21.16 11.48
N GLY A 4 19.89 -20.15 11.50
CA GLY A 4 18.64 -20.09 10.73
C GLY A 4 18.61 -18.81 9.90
N ARG A 5 18.00 -18.89 8.72
CA ARG A 5 17.91 -17.77 7.77
C ARG A 5 16.49 -17.58 7.30
N ALA A 6 16.05 -16.33 7.23
CA ALA A 6 14.76 -15.94 6.68
C ALA A 6 14.89 -14.58 5.96
N TYR A 7 13.91 -14.28 5.10
CA TYR A 7 13.92 -13.06 4.30
C TYR A 7 12.67 -12.24 4.57
N SER A 8 12.82 -10.92 4.50
CA SER A 8 11.75 -9.94 4.61
C SER A 8 12.05 -8.75 3.70
N VAL A 9 11.25 -7.68 3.78
CA VAL A 9 11.48 -6.46 3.00
C VAL A 9 11.38 -5.24 3.90
N ALA A 10 12.37 -4.37 3.81
CA ALA A 10 12.28 -3.02 4.32
C ALA A 10 11.68 -2.11 3.25
N VAL A 11 10.58 -1.44 3.58
CA VAL A 11 9.93 -0.48 2.68
C VAL A 11 10.44 0.93 2.96
N ARG A 12 10.92 1.61 1.92
CA ARG A 12 11.37 2.99 1.97
C ARG A 12 10.59 3.80 0.94
N ALA A 13 9.62 4.58 1.41
CA ALA A 13 8.70 5.32 0.56
C ALA A 13 7.96 4.40 -0.43
N VAL A 14 8.35 4.40 -1.70
CA VAL A 14 7.73 3.58 -2.76
C VAL A 14 8.60 2.38 -3.18
N ASP A 15 9.81 2.27 -2.64
CA ASP A 15 10.75 1.20 -2.95
C ASP A 15 10.83 0.18 -1.81
N GLY A 16 11.20 -1.05 -2.13
CA GLY A 16 11.50 -2.10 -1.17
C GLY A 16 12.94 -2.59 -1.31
N VAL A 17 13.54 -3.02 -0.20
CA VAL A 17 14.87 -3.62 -0.16
C VAL A 17 14.77 -4.94 0.59
N ILE A 18 15.28 -6.02 -0.01
CA ILE A 18 15.32 -7.33 0.64
C ILE A 18 16.18 -7.23 1.90
N VAL A 19 15.62 -7.76 2.98
CA VAL A 19 16.29 -7.87 4.28
C VAL A 19 16.50 -9.33 4.58
N GLU A 20 17.76 -9.75 4.68
CA GLU A 20 18.13 -11.06 5.19
C GLU A 20 18.21 -11.00 6.71
N ILE A 21 17.60 -12.00 7.35
CA ILE A 21 17.58 -12.16 8.80
C ILE A 21 18.26 -13.47 9.13
N GLU A 22 19.33 -13.39 9.91
CA GLU A 22 20.05 -14.54 10.43
C GLU A 22 19.82 -14.67 11.93
N ALA A 23 19.51 -15.89 12.37
CA ALA A 23 19.42 -16.27 13.77
C ALA A 23 20.58 -17.21 14.09
N ASP A 24 21.47 -16.81 14.98
CA ASP A 24 22.58 -17.63 15.46
C ASP A 24 22.43 -17.94 16.94
N ILE A 25 22.35 -19.24 17.26
CA ILE A 25 22.22 -19.77 18.61
C ILE A 25 23.56 -20.32 19.07
N THR A 26 24.17 -19.65 20.04
CA THR A 26 25.47 -19.98 20.60
C THR A 26 25.38 -20.31 22.09
N SER A 27 26.41 -20.98 22.61
CA SER A 27 26.53 -21.22 24.05
C SER A 27 26.78 -19.90 24.80
N GLY A 28 26.25 -19.80 26.01
CA GLY A 28 26.36 -18.61 26.84
C GLY A 28 25.08 -18.36 27.64
N LEU A 29 25.07 -17.26 28.39
CA LEU A 29 23.90 -16.87 29.18
C LEU A 29 22.70 -16.57 28.27
N PRO A 30 21.47 -16.94 28.67
CA PRO A 30 20.26 -16.62 27.93
C PRO A 30 20.15 -15.11 27.67
N GLY A 31 20.02 -14.74 26.41
CA GLY A 31 19.95 -13.34 25.99
C GLY A 31 19.70 -13.25 24.50
N VAL A 32 19.02 -12.19 24.06
CA VAL A 32 18.76 -11.95 22.64
C VAL A 32 19.32 -10.60 22.24
N HIS A 33 20.14 -10.60 21.20
CA HIS A 33 20.77 -9.41 20.65
C HIS A 33 20.28 -9.17 19.24
N LEU A 34 19.71 -7.99 18.99
CA LEU A 34 19.23 -7.59 17.68
C LEU A 34 20.22 -6.59 17.07
N VAL A 35 20.79 -6.90 15.91
CA VAL A 35 21.79 -6.08 15.22
C VAL A 35 21.37 -5.76 13.78
N GLY A 36 21.86 -4.64 13.24
CA GLY A 36 21.53 -4.19 11.89
C GLY A 36 20.62 -2.95 11.81
N LEU A 37 20.80 -1.99 12.73
CA LEU A 37 20.05 -0.73 12.83
C LEU A 37 18.52 -0.88 12.97
N PRO A 38 18.03 -1.67 13.94
CA PRO A 38 16.60 -1.71 14.26
C PRO A 38 16.14 -0.42 14.97
N ASP A 39 14.88 -0.04 14.73
CA ASP A 39 14.20 0.97 15.53
C ASP A 39 13.63 0.39 16.84
N THR A 40 12.99 1.23 17.66
CA THR A 40 12.43 0.81 18.95
C THR A 40 11.36 -0.27 18.79
N ALA A 41 10.45 -0.14 17.82
CA ALA A 41 9.41 -1.14 17.59
C ALA A 41 10.00 -2.50 17.20
N LEU A 42 11.08 -2.49 16.40
CA LEU A 42 11.80 -3.70 16.04
C LEU A 42 12.58 -4.29 17.23
N GLN A 43 13.13 -3.46 18.12
CA GLN A 43 13.73 -3.94 19.37
C GLN A 43 12.71 -4.63 20.29
N GLU A 44 11.50 -4.08 20.42
CA GLU A 44 10.38 -4.68 21.16
C GLU A 44 9.86 -5.97 20.52
N SER A 45 10.13 -6.16 19.22
CA SER A 45 9.74 -7.37 18.48
C SER A 45 10.34 -8.63 19.06
N ARG A 46 11.51 -8.55 19.72
CA ARG A 46 12.11 -9.68 20.43
C ARG A 46 11.12 -10.31 21.40
N ASP A 47 10.48 -9.48 22.23
CA ASP A 47 9.62 -9.95 23.30
C ASP A 47 8.29 -10.45 22.73
N ARG A 48 7.79 -9.82 21.65
CA ARG A 48 6.62 -10.30 20.89
C ARG A 48 6.87 -11.65 20.22
N VAL A 49 7.99 -11.79 19.51
CA VAL A 49 8.40 -13.01 18.81
C VAL A 49 8.60 -14.15 19.81
N ARG A 50 9.26 -13.88 20.94
CA ARG A 50 9.39 -14.87 22.02
C ARG A 50 8.04 -15.36 22.52
N ALA A 51 7.14 -14.44 22.89
CA ALA A 51 5.82 -14.80 23.38
C ALA A 51 5.02 -15.60 22.33
N ALA A 52 5.03 -15.17 21.06
CA ALA A 52 4.35 -15.84 19.97
C ALA A 52 4.87 -17.27 19.74
N VAL A 53 6.19 -17.46 19.75
CA VAL A 53 6.83 -18.78 19.61
C VAL A 53 6.41 -19.70 20.75
N THR A 54 6.53 -19.25 22.00
CA THR A 54 6.13 -20.03 23.18
C THR A 54 4.64 -20.37 23.18
N ASN A 55 3.77 -19.40 22.91
CA ASN A 55 2.31 -19.60 22.87
C ASN A 55 1.86 -20.42 21.65
N CYS A 56 2.75 -20.65 20.68
CA CYS A 56 2.53 -21.57 19.58
C CYS A 56 2.89 -23.03 19.89
N GLY A 57 3.44 -23.32 21.07
CA GLY A 57 3.86 -24.66 21.48
C GLY A 57 5.30 -24.99 21.09
N ASN A 58 6.08 -23.99 20.69
CA ASN A 58 7.50 -24.14 20.39
C ASN A 58 8.36 -23.72 21.60
N GLU A 59 9.55 -24.29 21.69
CA GLU A 59 10.52 -23.90 22.70
C GLU A 59 11.32 -22.65 22.25
N TRP A 60 11.53 -21.73 23.19
CA TRP A 60 12.44 -20.61 22.99
C TRP A 60 13.84 -21.01 23.44
N PRO A 61 14.91 -20.71 22.67
CA PRO A 61 16.27 -21.08 23.06
C PRO A 61 16.69 -20.41 24.38
N MET A 62 17.07 -21.23 25.36
CA MET A 62 17.61 -20.81 26.65
C MET A 62 19.13 -20.61 26.59
N SER A 63 19.61 -19.96 25.54
CA SER A 63 21.03 -19.65 25.32
C SER A 63 21.17 -18.27 24.66
N ARG A 64 22.39 -17.90 24.29
CA ARG A 64 22.63 -16.64 23.58
C ARG A 64 22.10 -16.75 22.14
N LEU A 65 21.17 -15.87 21.79
CA LEU A 65 20.59 -15.73 20.46
C LEU A 65 21.00 -14.38 19.87
N THR A 66 21.62 -14.41 18.69
CA THR A 66 21.89 -13.19 17.91
C THR A 66 21.00 -13.18 16.69
N LEU A 67 20.28 -12.08 16.48
CA LEU A 67 19.44 -11.81 15.33
C LEU A 67 20.07 -10.68 14.53
N ALA A 68 20.61 -11.00 13.36
CA ALA A 68 21.27 -10.04 12.49
C ALA A 68 20.43 -9.74 11.26
N LEU A 69 20.19 -8.45 10.99
CA LEU A 69 19.43 -8.00 9.82
C LEU A 69 20.34 -7.26 8.83
N SER A 70 20.49 -7.80 7.63
CA SER A 70 21.28 -7.25 6.52
C SER A 70 20.37 -6.62 5.45
N PRO A 71 20.72 -5.49 4.81
CA PRO A 71 22.00 -4.76 4.89
C PRO A 71 22.09 -3.84 6.11
N ALA A 72 23.21 -3.89 6.85
CA ALA A 72 23.41 -3.11 8.07
C ALA A 72 23.40 -1.58 7.88
N THR A 73 23.50 -1.08 6.65
CA THR A 73 23.42 0.35 6.30
C THR A 73 21.98 0.89 6.23
N LEU A 74 21.00 -0.01 6.13
CA LEU A 74 19.59 0.32 6.06
C LEU A 74 18.98 0.24 7.46
N ARG A 75 18.26 1.30 7.88
CA ARG A 75 17.43 1.24 9.09
C ARG A 75 16.22 0.35 8.84
N LYS A 76 15.97 -0.59 9.75
CA LYS A 76 14.77 -1.45 9.73
C LYS A 76 13.78 -0.91 10.76
N VAL A 77 12.58 -0.60 10.29
CA VAL A 77 11.56 0.12 11.05
C VAL A 77 10.30 -0.73 11.17
N GLY A 78 9.74 -0.80 12.37
CA GLY A 78 8.45 -1.44 12.64
C GLY A 78 8.51 -2.95 12.82
N SER A 79 7.31 -3.54 12.86
CA SER A 79 7.04 -4.94 13.23
C SER A 79 6.91 -5.90 12.05
N VAL A 80 7.13 -5.44 10.81
CA VAL A 80 6.93 -6.26 9.59
C VAL A 80 7.81 -7.50 9.52
N TYR A 81 8.91 -7.49 10.29
CA TYR A 81 9.90 -8.55 10.35
C TYR A 81 9.55 -9.66 11.35
N ASP A 82 8.52 -9.50 12.19
CA ASP A 82 8.24 -10.42 13.31
C ASP A 82 8.11 -11.87 12.84
N VAL A 83 7.38 -12.09 11.73
CA VAL A 83 7.20 -13.43 11.15
C VAL A 83 8.52 -14.01 10.64
N ALA A 84 9.35 -13.21 9.97
CA ALA A 84 10.66 -13.63 9.47
C ALA A 84 11.64 -13.93 10.62
N LEU A 85 11.64 -13.10 11.67
CA LEU A 85 12.41 -13.32 12.89
C LEU A 85 12.02 -14.63 13.56
N ALA A 86 10.73 -14.89 13.73
CA ALA A 86 10.25 -16.14 14.32
C ALA A 86 10.67 -17.36 13.49
N ALA A 87 10.53 -17.30 12.16
CA ALA A 87 10.94 -18.39 11.27
C ALA A 87 12.45 -18.66 11.32
N ALA A 88 13.28 -17.62 11.34
CA ALA A 88 14.74 -17.76 11.49
C ALA A 88 15.11 -18.42 12.83
N VAL A 89 14.49 -17.98 13.94
CA VAL A 89 14.72 -18.58 15.27
C VAL A 89 14.29 -20.04 15.31
N LEU A 90 13.12 -20.37 14.77
CA LEU A 90 12.63 -21.76 14.72
C LEU A 90 13.55 -22.64 13.89
N SER A 91 14.07 -22.14 12.76
CA SER A 91 15.01 -22.88 11.89
C SER A 91 16.33 -23.13 12.60
N ALA A 92 16.87 -22.10 13.25
CA ALA A 92 18.08 -22.19 14.06
C ALA A 92 17.94 -23.19 15.22
N HIS A 93 16.81 -23.13 15.92
CA HIS A 93 16.54 -23.93 17.13
C HIS A 93 16.33 -25.41 16.80
N THR A 94 15.50 -25.70 15.79
CA THR A 94 15.25 -27.07 15.32
C THR A 94 16.41 -27.64 14.50
N LYS A 95 17.40 -26.81 14.14
CA LYS A 95 18.50 -27.16 13.22
C LYS A 95 17.99 -27.72 11.90
N THR A 96 16.82 -27.24 11.47
CA THR A 96 16.14 -27.70 10.26
C THR A 96 16.25 -26.64 9.18
N ALA A 97 16.79 -27.03 8.03
CA ALA A 97 16.80 -26.22 6.83
C ALA A 97 15.48 -26.48 6.07
N TRP A 98 14.58 -25.49 6.08
CA TRP A 98 13.35 -25.57 5.30
C TRP A 98 13.58 -25.00 3.90
N ALA A 99 13.52 -25.85 2.88
CA ALA A 99 13.64 -25.44 1.48
C ALA A 99 12.57 -24.40 1.06
N ARG A 100 11.40 -24.42 1.71
CA ARG A 100 10.33 -23.42 1.52
C ARG A 100 10.73 -22.06 2.08
N LEU A 101 11.39 -22.02 3.24
CA LEU A 101 11.83 -20.78 3.89
C LEU A 101 12.87 -20.04 3.04
N GLU A 102 13.87 -20.78 2.53
CA GLU A 102 14.95 -20.23 1.70
C GLU A 102 14.49 -19.60 0.38
N LYS A 103 13.27 -19.92 -0.06
CA LYS A 103 12.68 -19.42 -1.32
C LYS A 103 11.53 -18.45 -1.08
N SER A 104 11.32 -18.02 0.16
CA SER A 104 10.18 -17.19 0.53
C SER A 104 10.60 -15.89 1.21
N VAL A 105 9.90 -14.81 0.87
CA VAL A 105 9.96 -13.55 1.59
C VAL A 105 8.78 -13.47 2.54
N LEU A 106 9.02 -13.22 3.82
CA LEU A 106 8.02 -13.23 4.88
C LEU A 106 7.75 -11.80 5.36
N LEU A 107 6.48 -11.43 5.41
CA LEU A 107 6.01 -10.15 5.92
C LEU A 107 4.89 -10.39 6.93
N GLY A 108 4.91 -9.65 8.04
CA GLY A 108 3.81 -9.70 9.01
C GLY A 108 4.25 -9.35 10.42
N GLU A 109 3.33 -8.78 11.18
CA GLU A 109 3.49 -8.55 12.62
C GLU A 109 2.96 -9.75 13.40
N LEU A 110 3.62 -10.11 14.51
CA LEU A 110 3.13 -11.15 15.39
C LEU A 110 2.39 -10.56 16.60
N ALA A 111 1.17 -11.03 16.82
CA ALA A 111 0.54 -10.96 18.12
C ALA A 111 1.20 -11.96 19.08
N LEU A 112 1.11 -11.69 20.39
CA LEU A 112 1.69 -12.56 21.43
C LEU A 112 1.12 -13.99 21.42
N ASP A 113 -0.09 -14.19 20.88
CA ASP A 113 -0.74 -15.51 20.75
C ASP A 113 -0.40 -16.24 19.44
N GLY A 114 0.48 -15.66 18.62
CA GLY A 114 0.89 -16.23 17.34
C GLY A 114 -0.02 -15.90 16.17
N ARG A 115 -1.06 -15.07 16.33
CA ARG A 115 -1.77 -14.50 15.17
C ARG A 115 -0.86 -13.58 14.38
N ILE A 116 -0.98 -13.62 13.06
CA ILE A 116 -0.23 -12.76 12.14
C ILE A 116 -1.13 -11.58 11.74
N ARG A 117 -0.68 -10.37 12.04
CA ARG A 117 -1.42 -9.11 11.83
C ARG A 117 -0.99 -8.44 10.52
N PRO A 118 -1.91 -7.70 9.87
CA PRO A 118 -1.59 -6.96 8.66
C PRO A 118 -0.51 -5.92 8.89
N VAL A 119 0.25 -5.65 7.83
CA VAL A 119 1.32 -4.67 7.79
C VAL A 119 1.10 -3.66 6.67
N HIS A 120 1.74 -2.50 6.77
CA HIS A 120 1.74 -1.49 5.71
C HIS A 120 2.86 -1.73 4.71
N GLY A 121 2.70 -1.21 3.49
CA GLY A 121 3.73 -1.30 2.45
C GLY A 121 3.86 -2.68 1.82
N VAL A 122 2.83 -3.52 1.87
CA VAL A 122 2.89 -4.86 1.27
C VAL A 122 3.07 -4.79 -0.25
N LEU A 123 2.43 -3.83 -0.93
CA LEU A 123 2.54 -3.68 -2.38
C LEU A 123 3.98 -3.36 -2.84
N PRO A 124 4.66 -2.30 -2.35
CA PRO A 124 6.06 -2.05 -2.72
C PRO A 124 6.99 -3.18 -2.26
N ALA A 125 6.68 -3.88 -1.17
CA ALA A 125 7.47 -5.02 -0.72
C ALA A 125 7.41 -6.20 -1.70
N VAL A 126 6.21 -6.56 -2.16
CA VAL A 126 5.99 -7.64 -3.13
C VAL A 126 6.58 -7.29 -4.50
N LEU A 127 6.49 -6.02 -4.91
CA LEU A 127 7.13 -5.53 -6.14
C LEU A 127 8.66 -5.66 -6.06
N ALA A 128 9.27 -5.31 -4.93
CA ALA A 128 10.72 -5.47 -4.74
C ALA A 128 11.13 -6.94 -4.75
N ALA A 129 10.38 -7.82 -4.08
CA ALA A 129 10.62 -9.26 -4.11
C ALA A 129 10.56 -9.81 -5.55
N LYS A 130 9.58 -9.37 -6.35
CA LYS A 130 9.48 -9.74 -7.76
C LYS A 130 10.67 -9.26 -8.58
N GLN A 131 11.09 -8.00 -8.39
CA GLN A 131 12.23 -7.42 -9.14
C GLN A 131 13.54 -8.16 -8.83
N GLU A 132 13.71 -8.62 -7.60
CA GLU A 132 14.85 -9.43 -7.15
C GLU A 132 14.70 -10.93 -7.47
N GLY A 133 13.63 -11.33 -8.19
CA GLY A 133 13.45 -12.70 -8.66
C GLY A 133 13.02 -13.71 -7.60
N TRP A 134 12.48 -13.26 -6.46
CA TRP A 134 11.93 -14.16 -5.46
C TRP A 134 10.68 -14.87 -5.99
N PRO A 135 10.57 -16.20 -5.82
CA PRO A 135 9.45 -16.94 -6.38
C PRO A 135 8.16 -16.76 -5.56
N LEU A 136 8.28 -16.53 -4.24
CA LEU A 136 7.16 -16.54 -3.30
C LEU A 136 7.27 -15.46 -2.23
N VAL A 137 6.16 -14.79 -1.96
CA VAL A 137 5.96 -13.92 -0.79
C VAL A 137 4.84 -14.47 0.09
N VAL A 138 5.11 -14.62 1.39
CA VAL A 138 4.11 -15.01 2.39
C VAL A 138 3.79 -13.81 3.28
N ILE A 139 2.51 -13.46 3.36
CA ILE A 139 2.01 -12.24 3.99
C ILE A 139 0.79 -12.52 4.86
N PRO A 140 0.34 -11.58 5.71
CA PRO A 140 -0.91 -11.72 6.44
C PRO A 140 -2.08 -11.88 5.46
N VAL A 141 -3.04 -12.76 5.76
CA VAL A 141 -4.23 -12.97 4.89
C VAL A 141 -4.96 -11.67 4.60
N ASP A 142 -5.01 -10.74 5.57
CA ASP A 142 -5.70 -9.46 5.42
C ASP A 142 -5.01 -8.52 4.42
N ASN A 143 -3.73 -8.74 4.13
CA ASN A 143 -2.99 -8.02 3.07
C ASN A 143 -3.10 -8.69 1.69
N LEU A 144 -3.68 -9.90 1.61
CA LEU A 144 -3.59 -10.74 0.42
C LEU A 144 -4.25 -10.12 -0.80
N ALA A 145 -5.36 -9.41 -0.62
CA ALA A 145 -6.05 -8.73 -1.71
C ALA A 145 -5.19 -7.63 -2.37
N GLU A 146 -4.46 -6.85 -1.58
CA GLU A 146 -3.56 -5.80 -2.08
C GLU A 146 -2.35 -6.39 -2.80
N ALA A 147 -1.71 -7.38 -2.18
CA ALA A 147 -0.54 -8.03 -2.77
C ALA A 147 -0.85 -8.82 -4.04
N SER A 148 -2.07 -9.36 -4.16
CA SER A 148 -2.52 -10.10 -5.35
C SER A 148 -2.65 -9.22 -6.60
N LEU A 149 -2.51 -7.89 -6.47
CA LEU A 149 -2.43 -6.96 -7.59
C LEU A 149 -1.10 -7.05 -8.36
N VAL A 150 -0.07 -7.68 -7.78
CA VAL A 150 1.23 -7.86 -8.42
C VAL A 150 1.26 -9.20 -9.18
N ASP A 151 1.17 -9.13 -10.50
CA ASP A 151 1.32 -10.32 -11.34
C ASP A 151 2.80 -10.75 -11.45
N GLY A 152 3.04 -12.04 -11.72
CA GLY A 152 4.39 -12.57 -11.99
C GLY A 152 5.23 -12.89 -10.75
N ILE A 153 4.61 -12.98 -9.58
CA ILE A 153 5.19 -13.53 -8.35
C ILE A 153 4.10 -14.32 -7.60
N GLU A 154 4.46 -15.42 -6.95
CA GLU A 154 3.52 -16.16 -6.11
C GLU A 154 3.32 -15.41 -4.79
N VAL A 155 2.06 -15.23 -4.39
CA VAL A 155 1.70 -14.58 -3.13
C VAL A 155 0.73 -15.46 -2.36
N CYS A 156 1.10 -15.75 -1.11
CA CYS A 156 0.33 -16.60 -0.22
C CYS A 156 0.03 -15.89 1.11
N GLY A 157 -1.19 -16.08 1.61
CA GLY A 157 -1.66 -15.54 2.88
C GLY A 157 -1.50 -16.53 4.03
N VAL A 158 -1.09 -16.03 5.19
CA VAL A 158 -0.97 -16.80 6.44
C VAL A 158 -1.68 -16.11 7.59
N ARG A 159 -2.33 -16.88 8.48
CA ARG A 159 -3.11 -16.35 9.62
C ARG A 159 -2.39 -16.46 10.94
N THR A 160 -1.55 -17.48 11.11
CA THR A 160 -0.88 -17.77 12.38
C THR A 160 0.52 -18.33 12.18
N LEU A 161 1.38 -18.16 13.17
CA LEU A 161 2.72 -18.75 13.18
C LEU A 161 2.68 -20.28 13.12
N ARG A 162 1.71 -20.94 13.78
CA ARG A 162 1.50 -22.39 13.65
C ARG A 162 1.19 -22.82 12.21
N GLN A 163 0.34 -22.06 11.51
CA GLN A 163 0.05 -22.36 10.10
C GLN A 163 1.31 -22.21 9.24
N LEU A 164 2.10 -21.16 9.48
CA LEU A 164 3.37 -20.97 8.77
C LEU A 164 4.32 -22.14 9.01
N GLN A 165 4.50 -22.55 10.27
CA GLN A 165 5.38 -23.66 10.64
C GLN A 165 4.94 -24.98 10.00
N ALA A 166 3.64 -25.30 10.07
CA ALA A 166 3.11 -26.49 9.41
C ALA A 166 3.46 -26.47 7.92
N TRP A 167 3.21 -25.34 7.24
CA TRP A 167 3.55 -25.19 5.83
C TRP A 167 5.05 -25.34 5.57
N LEU A 168 5.93 -24.78 6.42
CA LEU A 168 7.38 -24.97 6.30
C LEU A 168 7.78 -26.44 6.41
N ASP A 169 7.15 -27.19 7.32
CA ASP A 169 7.33 -28.64 7.50
C ASP A 169 6.75 -29.49 6.36
N GLY A 170 6.22 -28.87 5.30
CA GLY A 170 5.55 -29.57 4.20
C GLY A 170 4.15 -30.05 4.56
N LYS A 171 3.58 -29.60 5.68
CA LYS A 171 2.27 -30.00 6.20
C LYS A 171 1.25 -28.87 6.03
N GLY A 172 0.17 -29.12 5.30
CA GLY A 172 -0.88 -28.13 5.10
C GLY A 172 -0.47 -26.96 4.22
N ASP A 173 -1.45 -26.07 4.00
CA ASP A 173 -1.41 -25.09 2.94
C ASP A 173 -1.57 -23.66 3.45
N LEU A 174 -1.02 -22.73 2.68
CA LEU A 174 -1.28 -21.31 2.83
C LEU A 174 -2.53 -20.91 2.04
N VAL A 175 -3.08 -19.74 2.36
CA VAL A 175 -4.19 -19.19 1.60
C VAL A 175 -3.66 -18.71 0.26
N ALA A 176 -4.08 -19.35 -0.83
CA ALA A 176 -3.68 -18.96 -2.17
C ALA A 176 -4.11 -17.53 -2.51
N ARG A 177 -3.39 -16.90 -3.45
CA ARG A 177 -3.69 -15.54 -3.92
C ARG A 177 -5.18 -15.37 -4.22
N VAL A 178 -5.70 -14.17 -3.94
CA VAL A 178 -7.05 -13.83 -4.36
C VAL A 178 -6.99 -13.56 -5.86
N ALA A 179 -7.79 -14.28 -6.64
CA ALA A 179 -7.97 -13.91 -8.04
C ALA A 179 -8.46 -12.46 -8.04
N ALA A 180 -7.70 -11.55 -8.67
CA ALA A 180 -8.22 -10.22 -8.93
C ALA A 180 -9.60 -10.44 -9.59
N PRO A 181 -10.70 -9.86 -9.05
CA PRO A 181 -11.94 -9.90 -9.78
C PRO A 181 -11.59 -9.33 -11.14
N GLY A 182 -11.69 -10.17 -12.18
CA GLY A 182 -11.48 -9.72 -13.55
C GLY A 182 -12.28 -8.44 -13.65
N CYS A 183 -11.62 -7.34 -14.02
CA CYS A 183 -12.27 -6.05 -14.11
C CYS A 183 -13.42 -6.26 -15.09
N ALA A 184 -14.63 -6.50 -14.57
CA ALA A 184 -15.82 -6.47 -15.37
C ALA A 184 -15.75 -5.08 -15.99
N PRO A 185 -15.83 -4.94 -17.32
CA PRO A 185 -15.77 -3.63 -17.94
C PRO A 185 -16.82 -2.78 -17.24
N GLU A 186 -16.38 -1.83 -16.40
CA GLU A 186 -17.28 -0.83 -15.85
C GLU A 186 -17.93 -0.20 -17.08
N PRO A 187 -19.26 -0.07 -17.12
CA PRO A 187 -19.94 0.50 -18.27
C PRO A 187 -19.25 1.81 -18.60
N THR A 188 -18.74 1.89 -19.83
CA THR A 188 -17.99 3.06 -20.28
C THR A 188 -18.96 4.23 -20.24
N ALA A 189 -18.76 5.14 -19.29
CA ALA A 189 -19.61 6.33 -19.17
C ALA A 189 -19.38 7.21 -20.40
N ASP A 190 -20.44 7.47 -21.17
CA ASP A 190 -20.37 8.32 -22.34
C ASP A 190 -20.62 9.79 -21.93
N LEU A 191 -19.92 10.73 -22.57
CA LEU A 191 -20.26 12.15 -22.47
C LEU A 191 -21.68 12.43 -22.99
N ALA A 192 -22.23 11.58 -23.86
CA ALA A 192 -23.62 11.61 -24.26
C ALA A 192 -24.60 11.42 -23.09
N ASP A 193 -24.22 10.67 -22.05
CA ASP A 193 -25.05 10.39 -20.88
C ASP A 193 -25.12 11.57 -19.88
N VAL A 194 -24.28 12.59 -20.08
CA VAL A 194 -24.23 13.78 -19.21
C VAL A 194 -25.25 14.81 -19.68
N VAL A 195 -26.44 14.79 -19.08
CA VAL A 195 -27.55 15.73 -19.36
C VAL A 195 -27.42 17.01 -18.52
N GLY A 196 -27.65 18.17 -19.13
CA GLY A 196 -27.76 19.46 -18.44
C GLY A 196 -26.44 20.16 -18.09
N GLN A 197 -25.28 19.53 -18.37
CA GLN A 197 -23.96 20.08 -18.03
C GLN A 197 -23.09 20.32 -19.27
N ALA A 198 -23.58 21.15 -20.19
CA ALA A 198 -22.90 21.44 -21.46
C ALA A 198 -21.48 22.02 -21.27
N GLN A 199 -21.28 22.89 -20.26
CA GLN A 199 -19.96 23.47 -19.97
C GLN A 199 -18.97 22.45 -19.42
N ALA A 200 -19.43 21.46 -18.64
CA ALA A 200 -18.56 20.41 -18.11
C ALA A 200 -18.12 19.43 -19.19
N ARG A 201 -19.03 19.06 -20.11
CA ARG A 201 -18.71 18.24 -21.28
C ARG A 201 -17.68 18.94 -22.17
N TYR A 202 -17.94 20.21 -22.50
CA TYR A 202 -17.03 21.02 -23.29
C TYR A 202 -15.63 21.16 -22.65
N ALA A 203 -15.56 21.37 -21.34
CA ALA A 203 -14.27 21.44 -20.64
C ALA A 203 -13.49 20.11 -20.69
N LEU A 204 -14.18 18.97 -20.66
CA LEU A 204 -13.56 17.65 -20.79
C LEU A 204 -13.05 17.42 -22.24
N GLU A 205 -13.85 17.79 -23.23
CA GLU A 205 -13.50 17.72 -24.65
C GLU A 205 -12.28 18.59 -24.98
N VAL A 206 -12.26 19.85 -24.50
CA VAL A 206 -11.12 20.78 -24.69
C VAL A 206 -9.86 20.26 -23.99
N ALA A 207 -9.98 19.72 -22.78
CA ALA A 207 -8.83 19.14 -22.06
C ALA A 207 -8.24 17.94 -22.82
N ALA A 208 -9.10 17.13 -23.44
CA ALA A 208 -8.65 15.98 -24.21
C ALA A 208 -8.06 16.37 -25.57
N ALA A 209 -8.59 17.40 -26.23
CA ALA A 209 -8.01 17.98 -27.44
C ALA A 209 -6.65 18.64 -27.20
N GLY A 210 -6.40 19.15 -25.98
CA GLY A 210 -5.13 19.76 -25.58
C GLY A 210 -3.97 18.78 -25.32
N MET A 211 -4.20 17.46 -25.34
CA MET A 211 -3.17 16.43 -25.06
C MET A 211 -2.20 16.15 -26.21
N GLY A 212 -2.14 17.00 -27.24
CA GLY A 212 -1.19 16.89 -28.35
C GLY A 212 -0.30 18.12 -28.49
N ASN A 213 0.73 18.28 -27.63
CA ASN A 213 2.04 18.93 -27.94
C ASN A 213 2.94 19.31 -26.75
N SER A 214 2.79 18.75 -25.55
CA SER A 214 3.77 19.00 -24.48
C SER A 214 4.25 17.69 -23.87
N GLY A 215 5.44 17.26 -24.29
CA GLY A 215 6.17 16.16 -23.67
C GLY A 215 6.54 16.49 -22.22
N ARG A 216 5.62 16.22 -21.29
CA ARG A 216 5.92 16.02 -19.87
C ARG A 216 4.85 15.12 -19.28
N SER A 217 5.32 13.94 -18.87
CA SER A 217 4.57 12.83 -18.29
C SER A 217 3.56 13.29 -17.24
N ASN A 218 2.29 12.90 -17.41
CA ASN A 218 1.34 12.63 -16.33
C ASN A 218 0.28 11.67 -16.87
N LEU A 219 0.17 10.51 -16.22
CA LEU A 219 -0.66 9.38 -16.61
C LEU A 219 -2.15 9.73 -16.63
N LEU A 220 -2.71 9.93 -17.81
CA LEU A 220 -4.09 9.54 -18.11
C LEU A 220 -4.04 8.39 -19.12
N ASN A 221 -4.73 7.32 -18.76
CA ASN A 221 -4.78 6.07 -19.49
C ASN A 221 -5.13 6.29 -20.97
N ARG A 222 -4.25 5.85 -21.87
CA ARG A 222 -4.46 5.87 -23.32
C ARG A 222 -5.49 4.80 -23.68
N SER A 223 -6.75 5.19 -23.80
CA SER A 223 -7.72 4.43 -24.57
C SER A 223 -8.73 5.36 -25.24
N ARG A 224 -8.41 5.66 -26.50
CA ARG A 224 -9.31 6.01 -27.61
C ARG A 224 -10.15 7.29 -27.46
N LEU A 225 -9.55 8.39 -27.90
CA LEU A 225 -10.27 9.48 -28.57
C LEU A 225 -9.80 9.50 -30.03
N GLN A 226 -10.60 8.90 -30.91
CA GLN A 226 -10.49 9.10 -32.34
C GLN A 226 -11.72 9.87 -32.79
N GLY A 227 -11.48 11.07 -33.31
CA GLY A 227 -12.50 11.84 -34.03
C GLY A 227 -12.43 13.34 -33.78
N VAL A 228 -12.03 14.07 -34.83
CA VAL A 228 -12.17 15.51 -35.07
C VAL A 228 -11.05 16.41 -34.53
N ILE A 229 -10.16 16.81 -35.45
CA ILE A 229 -9.25 17.95 -35.32
C ILE A 229 -9.84 19.12 -36.10
N ALA A 230 -9.96 20.29 -35.47
CA ALA A 230 -9.78 21.59 -36.11
C ALA A 230 -9.20 22.58 -35.09
N SER A 231 -8.14 23.26 -35.50
CA SER A 231 -7.19 24.07 -34.71
C SER A 231 -7.76 25.37 -34.11
N ALA A 232 -7.40 25.71 -32.87
CA ALA A 232 -7.50 27.07 -32.31
C ALA A 232 -6.51 27.30 -31.13
N PRO A 233 -6.09 28.56 -30.84
CA PRO A 233 -4.88 28.87 -30.06
C PRO A 233 -5.06 28.80 -28.53
N ILE A 234 -3.92 28.91 -27.85
CA ILE A 234 -3.54 28.50 -26.48
C ILE A 234 -4.04 29.45 -25.34
N GLN A 235 -4.44 28.85 -24.19
CA GLN A 235 -4.63 29.33 -22.76
C GLN A 235 -6.00 29.92 -22.34
N PRO A 236 -6.53 29.64 -21.10
CA PRO A 236 -5.82 29.45 -19.82
C PRO A 236 -5.97 28.08 -19.11
N ARG A 237 -5.09 27.84 -18.12
CA ARG A 237 -5.02 26.64 -17.25
C ARG A 237 -6.35 26.31 -16.57
N LEU A 238 -6.91 25.16 -16.90
CA LEU A 238 -8.13 24.61 -16.31
C LEU A 238 -7.76 23.47 -15.35
N THR A 239 -8.10 23.60 -14.06
CA THR A 239 -7.93 22.51 -13.09
C THR A 239 -9.29 21.91 -12.79
N VAL A 240 -9.59 20.75 -13.39
CA VAL A 240 -10.77 19.96 -13.06
C VAL A 240 -10.44 19.06 -11.87
N ARG A 241 -11.18 19.16 -10.77
CA ARG A 241 -11.02 18.28 -9.61
C ARG A 241 -12.33 17.50 -9.40
N ILE A 242 -12.33 16.25 -9.84
CA ILE A 242 -13.48 15.35 -9.68
C ILE A 242 -13.37 14.68 -8.31
N PHE A 243 -14.43 14.76 -7.49
CA PHE A 243 -14.50 14.05 -6.22
C PHE A 243 -15.56 12.96 -6.31
N TYR A 244 -15.19 11.74 -5.95
CA TYR A 244 -16.13 10.65 -5.69
C TYR A 244 -16.35 10.53 -4.19
N ARG A 245 -17.61 10.66 -3.73
CA ARG A 245 -17.97 10.36 -2.34
C ARG A 245 -18.75 9.05 -2.31
N ARG A 246 -18.12 7.98 -1.80
CA ARG A 246 -18.80 6.72 -1.52
C ARG A 246 -19.64 6.89 -0.26
N PHE A 247 -20.97 6.85 -0.38
CA PHE A 247 -21.86 6.72 0.77
C PHE A 247 -22.01 5.24 1.12
N LEU A 248 -21.95 4.89 2.41
CA LEU A 248 -22.11 3.53 2.94
C LEU A 248 -23.59 3.11 3.05
N THR A 249 -24.42 3.41 2.04
CA THR A 249 -25.81 2.93 1.96
C THR A 249 -26.18 2.56 0.52
N SER A 250 -27.09 1.60 0.38
CA SER A 250 -27.41 0.82 -0.83
C SER A 250 -28.24 1.55 -1.92
N THR A 251 -28.03 2.85 -2.13
CA THR A 251 -28.73 3.66 -3.14
C THR A 251 -27.77 4.22 -4.21
N PRO A 252 -28.25 4.57 -5.43
CA PRO A 252 -27.39 4.82 -6.59
C PRO A 252 -26.41 5.98 -6.38
N ARG A 253 -25.20 5.76 -6.90
CA ARG A 253 -24.00 6.61 -6.78
C ARG A 253 -24.30 8.04 -7.28
N ARG A 254 -24.23 9.05 -6.39
CA ARG A 254 -24.32 10.48 -6.78
C ARG A 254 -22.94 11.02 -7.16
N LEU A 255 -22.81 11.53 -8.39
CA LEU A 255 -21.61 12.20 -8.89
C LEU A 255 -21.65 13.69 -8.52
N LEU A 256 -20.62 14.20 -7.85
CA LEU A 256 -20.51 15.61 -7.46
C LEU A 256 -19.28 16.20 -8.14
N VAL A 257 -19.49 16.98 -9.20
CA VAL A 257 -18.42 17.61 -9.97
C VAL A 257 -18.34 19.09 -9.60
N ARG A 258 -17.17 19.54 -9.12
CA ARG A 258 -16.92 20.95 -8.80
C ARG A 258 -15.84 21.49 -9.73
N VAL A 259 -16.23 22.36 -10.65
CA VAL A 259 -15.30 23.04 -11.56
C VAL A 259 -14.98 24.42 -10.98
N ARG A 260 -13.69 24.78 -10.91
CA ARG A 260 -13.26 26.13 -10.50
C ARG A 260 -12.41 26.74 -11.60
N TRP A 261 -12.85 27.88 -12.10
CA TRP A 261 -12.06 28.72 -12.99
C TRP A 261 -11.07 29.58 -12.19
N LEU A 262 -9.84 29.68 -12.69
CA LEU A 262 -8.84 30.64 -12.21
C LEU A 262 -8.54 31.58 -13.38
N SER A 263 -9.39 32.58 -13.60
CA SER A 263 -8.98 33.73 -14.41
C SER A 263 -8.06 34.62 -13.56
N GLY A 264 -6.95 35.06 -14.15
CA GLY A 264 -6.16 36.14 -13.61
C GLY A 264 -7.06 37.37 -13.41
N SER A 265 -6.97 37.97 -12.22
CA SER A 265 -7.67 39.19 -11.81
C SER A 265 -9.21 39.08 -11.80
N GLY A 266 -9.75 38.41 -10.78
CA GLY A 266 -11.18 38.40 -10.47
C GLY A 266 -11.71 36.98 -10.30
N ALA A 267 -11.80 36.52 -9.05
CA ALA A 267 -12.33 35.20 -8.74
C ALA A 267 -13.87 35.20 -8.88
N SER A 268 -14.40 34.65 -9.96
CA SER A 268 -15.79 34.23 -10.02
C SER A 268 -15.90 32.75 -9.63
N CYS A 269 -16.47 32.49 -8.46
CA CYS A 269 -16.88 31.14 -8.05
C CYS A 269 -18.27 30.87 -8.63
N LEU A 270 -18.40 29.95 -9.57
CA LEU A 270 -19.70 29.32 -9.84
C LEU A 270 -20.11 28.50 -8.61
N LYS A 271 -21.35 28.68 -8.13
CA LYS A 271 -21.86 27.96 -6.97
C LYS A 271 -21.86 26.45 -7.26
N PRO A 272 -21.51 25.59 -6.29
CA PRO A 272 -21.64 24.16 -6.46
C PRO A 272 -23.11 23.81 -6.65
N GLU A 273 -23.42 23.03 -7.69
CA GLU A 273 -24.77 22.55 -7.96
C GLU A 273 -24.79 21.03 -7.73
N VAL A 274 -25.73 20.58 -6.90
CA VAL A 274 -25.95 19.17 -6.61
C VAL A 274 -26.99 18.67 -7.61
N ILE A 275 -26.61 17.71 -8.46
CA ILE A 275 -27.56 17.08 -9.38
C ILE A 275 -28.18 15.89 -8.66
N GLU A 276 -29.45 16.03 -8.27
CA GLU A 276 -30.27 14.88 -7.86
C GLU A 276 -30.94 14.28 -9.11
N PRO A 277 -30.95 12.94 -9.29
CA PRO A 277 -31.91 12.32 -10.19
C PRO A 277 -33.30 12.51 -9.56
N GLY A 278 -34.18 13.23 -10.26
CA GLY A 278 -35.39 13.79 -9.67
C GLY A 278 -36.27 12.76 -8.94
N ARG A 279 -36.71 13.13 -7.73
CA ARG A 279 -38.06 12.83 -7.21
C ARG A 279 -38.40 13.77 -6.04
N SER A 280 -39.56 14.41 -6.18
CA SER A 280 -40.45 14.97 -5.15
C SER A 280 -39.88 15.25 -3.74
N THR A 281 -39.74 16.54 -3.44
CA THR A 281 -39.77 17.25 -2.13
C THR A 281 -39.50 16.49 -0.82
N ALA A 282 -38.49 16.96 -0.09
CA ALA A 282 -38.55 17.55 1.28
C ALA A 282 -37.42 17.05 2.21
N GLY A 283 -36.80 17.98 2.96
CA GLY A 283 -36.17 17.66 4.25
C GLY A 283 -34.73 18.16 4.48
N SER A 284 -34.64 19.15 5.35
CA SER A 284 -33.50 19.73 6.10
C SER A 284 -32.24 18.88 6.41
N GLY A 285 -31.08 19.55 6.55
CA GLY A 285 -30.01 19.05 7.43
C GLY A 285 -28.57 19.52 7.15
N THR A 286 -28.18 20.61 7.82
CA THR A 286 -26.86 20.89 8.46
C THR A 286 -25.54 20.74 7.67
N ASN A 287 -24.92 21.88 7.35
CA ASN A 287 -23.53 22.00 6.86
C ASN A 287 -22.53 21.99 8.03
N MET A 288 -21.54 21.09 7.99
CA MET A 288 -20.32 21.15 8.79
C MET A 288 -19.12 21.39 7.86
N SER A 289 -18.50 22.56 7.97
CA SER A 289 -17.34 22.96 7.17
C SER A 289 -16.04 22.72 7.93
N ILE A 290 -15.17 21.84 7.42
CA ILE A 290 -13.78 21.71 7.88
C ILE A 290 -12.88 22.56 6.98
N ARG A 291 -12.23 23.56 7.58
CA ARG A 291 -11.32 24.51 6.94
C ARG A 291 -9.88 24.07 7.23
N ALA A 292 -9.21 23.49 6.24
CA ALA A 292 -7.77 23.24 6.33
C ALA A 292 -7.00 24.49 5.87
N LEU A 293 -6.35 25.15 6.82
CA LEU A 293 -5.37 26.23 6.64
C LEU A 293 -4.07 25.64 6.05
N LEU A 294 -3.50 26.32 5.05
CA LEU A 294 -2.10 26.17 4.65
C LEU A 294 -1.43 27.56 4.61
N PRO A 295 -0.10 27.62 4.81
CA PRO A 295 0.57 28.67 5.59
C PRO A 295 0.87 29.93 4.78
N ARG A 296 0.93 31.06 5.48
CA ARG A 296 1.36 32.36 4.95
C ARG A 296 2.84 32.30 4.56
N ALA A 297 3.14 32.53 3.27
CA ALA A 297 4.45 33.02 2.86
C ALA A 297 4.42 34.56 2.89
N HIS A 298 5.27 35.15 3.71
CA HIS A 298 5.52 36.59 3.75
C HIS A 298 6.26 37.04 2.48
N CYS A 299 5.72 38.05 1.78
CA CYS A 299 6.47 38.85 0.82
C CYS A 299 6.82 40.20 1.45
N HIS A 300 8.11 40.54 1.50
CA HIS A 300 8.59 41.91 1.68
C HIS A 300 8.33 42.71 0.39
N PRO A 301 7.90 43.99 0.46
CA PRO A 301 7.88 44.85 -0.71
C PRO A 301 9.27 45.47 -0.95
N ALA A 302 9.81 45.26 -2.14
CA ALA A 302 10.88 46.09 -2.69
C ALA A 302 10.26 47.37 -3.28
N ARG A 303 10.99 48.47 -3.07
CA ARG A 303 10.65 49.88 -3.35
C ARG A 303 10.27 50.13 -4.81
N GLY A 304 9.39 51.11 -5.00
CA GLY A 304 9.19 51.82 -6.27
C GLY A 304 9.13 53.32 -6.00
N SER A 305 10.00 54.04 -6.72
CA SER A 305 10.02 55.47 -7.08
C SER A 305 8.80 56.32 -6.75
#